data_AF-A0A4S2RBT6-F1
#
_entry.id   AF-A0A4S2RBT6-F1
#
_cell.length_a   1.000
_cell.length_b   1.000
_cell.length_c   1.000
_cell.angle_alpha   90.00
_cell.angle_beta   90.00
_cell.angle_gamma   90.00
#
_symmetry.space_group_name_H-M   'P 1'
#
loop_
_entity.id
_entity.type
_entity.pdbx_description
1 polymer ?
#
loop_
_entity_poly.entity_id
_entity_poly.type
_entity_poly.pdbx_seq_one_letter_code
_entity_poly.pdbx_strand_id
1 'polypeptide(L)'
;MRDLPSAPTPEYGAPYLPISSTTRRTPVTVFNAAQAQHLLQVGGQIPDVIGALDQALEDNGDSIEDAADVPGLEELWADAEPESRAAVLLGTAWLTRKGPFWPTDPEEENDMAGDPAWMLAEELHQYALDFTGGAEDWHGARFPAMPLPGPAGALSSSSAFDRDDNPVTLRAAMYLLAPVRRRPLAYDQ
;
A
#
# COMPACT_ATOMS: atom_id res chain seq x y z
N MET A 1 10.51 -51.53 -8.43
CA MET A 1 11.15 -50.81 -7.32
C MET A 1 12.57 -50.51 -7.74
N ARG A 2 12.91 -49.22 -7.94
CA ARG A 2 14.26 -48.78 -8.30
C ARG A 2 14.85 -48.11 -7.07
N ASP A 3 15.96 -48.64 -6.57
CA ASP A 3 16.72 -48.04 -5.47
C ASP A 3 17.28 -46.68 -5.90
N LEU A 4 16.96 -45.65 -5.13
CA LEU A 4 17.54 -44.33 -5.28
C LEU A 4 18.93 -44.31 -4.60
N PRO A 5 19.96 -43.73 -5.24
CA PRO A 5 21.28 -43.62 -4.62
C PRO A 5 21.23 -42.64 -3.44
N SER A 6 21.76 -43.09 -2.30
CA SER A 6 21.93 -42.27 -1.10
C SER A 6 22.82 -41.07 -1.38
N ALA A 7 22.32 -39.87 -1.05
CA ALA A 7 23.09 -38.63 -1.13
C ALA A 7 24.25 -38.65 -0.10
N PRO A 8 25.43 -38.11 -0.46
CA PRO A 8 26.55 -38.00 0.47
C PRO A 8 26.21 -37.02 1.59
N THR A 9 26.39 -37.46 2.83
CA THR A 9 26.32 -36.64 4.03
C THR A 9 27.46 -35.62 4.01
N PRO A 10 27.21 -34.31 4.17
CA PRO A 10 28.28 -33.32 4.24
C PRO A 10 29.11 -33.53 5.51
N GLU A 11 30.44 -33.61 5.35
CA GLU A 11 31.39 -33.66 6.46
C GLU A 11 31.30 -32.38 7.30
N TYR A 12 30.88 -32.54 8.55
CA TYR A 12 30.97 -31.53 9.59
C TYR A 12 32.45 -31.31 9.96
N GLY A 13 33.05 -30.18 9.58
CA GLY A 13 34.40 -29.86 10.05
C GLY A 13 35.21 -28.78 9.33
N ALA A 14 34.71 -28.14 8.26
CA ALA A 14 35.47 -27.08 7.63
C ALA A 14 35.56 -25.82 8.53
N PRO A 15 36.76 -25.33 8.88
CA PRO A 15 36.91 -24.10 9.64
C PRO A 15 36.39 -22.92 8.81
N TYR A 16 35.44 -22.18 9.38
CA TYR A 16 34.96 -20.91 8.83
C TYR A 16 36.12 -19.92 8.78
N LEU A 17 36.60 -19.60 7.56
CA LEU A 17 37.49 -18.47 7.36
C LEU A 17 36.62 -17.19 7.30
N PRO A 18 36.86 -16.19 8.15
CA PRO A 18 36.13 -14.93 8.07
C PRO A 18 36.46 -14.26 6.73
N ILE A 19 35.44 -14.00 5.93
CA ILE A 19 35.57 -13.24 4.69
C ILE A 19 35.94 -11.80 5.09
N SER A 20 37.18 -11.41 4.81
CA SER A 20 37.70 -10.06 5.06
C SER A 20 36.76 -9.01 4.48
N SER A 21 36.39 -8.07 5.35
CA SER A 21 35.50 -6.93 5.08
C SER A 21 35.97 -6.12 3.88
N THR A 22 35.26 -6.24 2.76
CA THR A 22 35.39 -5.35 1.61
C THR A 22 34.91 -3.96 2.02
N THR A 23 35.78 -2.98 1.80
CA THR A 23 35.54 -1.54 1.97
C THR A 23 34.18 -1.14 1.41
N ARG A 24 33.24 -0.74 2.29
CA ARG A 24 31.96 -0.14 1.88
C ARG A 24 32.25 1.15 1.11
N ARG A 25 32.24 1.07 -0.22
CA ARG A 25 32.00 2.26 -1.05
C ARG A 25 30.54 2.62 -0.84
N THR A 26 30.27 3.73 -0.17
CA THR A 26 28.94 4.35 -0.19
C THR A 26 28.60 4.64 -1.64
N PRO A 27 27.57 4.01 -2.21
CA PRO A 27 27.14 4.36 -3.56
C PRO A 27 26.67 5.81 -3.55
N VAL A 28 27.35 6.66 -4.33
CA VAL A 28 26.86 8.01 -4.64
C VAL A 28 25.66 7.81 -5.55
N THR A 29 24.45 7.97 -5.02
CA THR A 29 23.23 7.98 -5.84
C THR A 29 23.25 9.26 -6.67
N VAL A 30 23.51 9.14 -7.97
CA VAL A 30 23.37 10.25 -8.90
C VAL A 30 21.88 10.41 -9.18
N PHE A 31 21.23 11.36 -8.50
CA PHE A 31 19.89 11.82 -8.86
C PHE A 31 20.00 12.51 -10.23
N ASN A 32 19.42 11.90 -11.27
CA ASN A 32 19.35 12.51 -12.59
C ASN A 32 18.03 13.29 -12.73
N ALA A 33 17.99 14.28 -13.63
CA ALA A 33 16.82 15.15 -13.82
C ALA A 33 15.56 14.36 -14.22
N ALA A 34 15.73 13.22 -14.92
CA ALA A 34 14.62 12.36 -15.32
C ALA A 34 13.91 11.70 -14.12
N GLN A 35 14.66 11.20 -13.13
CA GLN A 35 14.08 10.67 -11.89
C GLN A 35 13.32 11.75 -11.12
N ALA A 36 13.86 12.97 -11.05
CA ALA A 36 13.17 14.09 -10.41
C ALA A 36 11.85 14.44 -11.12
N GLN A 37 11.84 14.46 -12.46
CA GLN A 37 10.63 14.71 -13.25
C GLN A 37 9.57 13.63 -13.05
N HIS A 38 9.98 12.35 -13.03
CA HIS A 38 9.06 11.25 -12.77
C HIS A 38 8.45 11.33 -11.36
N LEU A 39 9.24 11.63 -10.33
CA LEU A 39 8.71 11.79 -8.97
C LEU A 39 7.74 12.97 -8.82
N LEU A 40 7.95 14.04 -9.57
CA LEU A 40 7.00 15.16 -9.62
C LEU A 40 5.69 14.74 -10.29
N GLN A 41 5.75 13.93 -11.35
CA GLN A 41 4.56 13.39 -12.01
C GLN A 41 3.78 12.46 -11.07
N VAL A 42 4.47 11.50 -10.43
CA VAL A 42 3.88 10.58 -9.44
C VAL A 42 3.24 11.37 -8.29
N GLY A 43 3.99 12.31 -7.70
CA GLY A 43 3.49 13.15 -6.60
C GLY A 43 2.29 14.01 -6.99
N GLY A 44 2.20 14.44 -8.26
CA GLY A 44 1.06 15.21 -8.78
C GLY A 44 -0.21 14.37 -8.94
N GLN A 45 -0.11 13.09 -9.25
CA GLN A 45 -1.28 12.20 -9.43
C GLN A 45 -1.97 11.85 -8.11
N ILE A 46 -1.23 11.78 -6.99
CA ILE A 46 -1.77 11.39 -5.68
C ILE A 46 -2.97 12.25 -5.25
N PRO A 47 -2.88 13.61 -5.19
CA PRO A 47 -4.01 14.44 -4.81
C PRO A 47 -5.18 14.35 -5.81
N ASP A 48 -4.91 14.21 -7.11
CA ASP A 48 -5.95 14.08 -8.13
C ASP A 48 -6.74 12.77 -7.96
N VAL A 49 -6.04 11.66 -7.74
CA VAL A 49 -6.66 10.36 -7.47
C VAL A 49 -7.45 10.41 -6.16
N ILE A 50 -6.86 10.90 -5.07
CA ILE A 50 -7.57 11.02 -3.78
C ILE A 50 -8.82 11.88 -3.94
N GLY A 51 -8.73 13.03 -4.62
CA GLY A 51 -9.88 13.90 -4.86
C GLY A 51 -10.99 13.23 -5.65
N ALA A 52 -10.65 12.43 -6.66
CA ALA A 52 -11.63 11.66 -7.44
C ALA A 52 -12.31 10.57 -6.60
N LEU A 53 -11.56 9.83 -5.79
CA LEU A 53 -12.11 8.84 -4.85
C LEU A 53 -13.03 9.50 -3.82
N ASP A 54 -12.59 10.63 -3.27
CA ASP A 54 -13.32 11.41 -2.27
C ASP A 54 -14.66 11.91 -2.81
N GLN A 55 -14.65 12.48 -4.02
CA GLN A 55 -15.85 12.93 -4.71
C GLN A 55 -16.79 11.76 -5.05
N ALA A 56 -16.25 10.64 -5.55
CA ALA A 56 -17.05 9.46 -5.88
C ALA A 56 -17.75 8.90 -4.65
N LEU A 57 -17.07 8.86 -3.49
CA LEU A 57 -17.67 8.50 -2.22
C LEU A 57 -18.73 9.51 -1.79
N GLU A 58 -18.49 10.81 -1.93
CA GLU A 58 -19.48 11.85 -1.59
C GLU A 58 -20.76 11.71 -2.40
N ASP A 59 -20.65 11.62 -3.71
CA ASP A 59 -21.78 11.58 -4.63
C ASP A 59 -22.65 10.33 -4.44
N ASN A 60 -22.08 9.26 -3.88
CA ASN A 60 -22.73 7.97 -3.66
C ASN A 60 -22.99 7.66 -2.17
N GLY A 61 -22.97 8.67 -1.30
CA GLY A 61 -23.31 8.50 0.13
C GLY A 61 -22.39 7.51 0.86
N ASP A 62 -21.12 7.49 0.48
CA ASP A 62 -20.07 6.58 0.92
C ASP A 62 -20.37 5.08 0.66
N SER A 63 -21.25 4.76 -0.31
CA SER A 63 -21.42 3.41 -0.85
C SER A 63 -20.22 3.06 -1.73
N ILE A 64 -19.40 2.09 -1.30
CA ILE A 64 -18.18 1.71 -2.02
C ILE A 64 -18.50 1.06 -3.36
N GLU A 65 -19.56 0.24 -3.42
CA GLU A 65 -19.98 -0.43 -4.65
C GLU A 65 -20.43 0.59 -5.69
N ASP A 66 -21.34 1.50 -5.32
CA ASP A 66 -21.83 2.53 -6.24
C ASP A 66 -20.73 3.54 -6.62
N ALA A 67 -19.84 3.88 -5.68
CA ALA A 67 -18.72 4.78 -5.95
C ALA A 67 -17.69 4.18 -6.92
N ALA A 68 -17.43 2.87 -6.82
CA ALA A 68 -16.50 2.19 -7.72
C ALA A 68 -17.02 2.13 -9.17
N ASP A 69 -18.35 2.14 -9.35
CA ASP A 69 -19.01 2.13 -10.66
C ASP A 69 -19.09 3.52 -11.34
N VAL A 70 -18.54 4.57 -10.72
CA VAL A 70 -18.50 5.92 -11.31
C VAL A 70 -17.72 5.90 -12.64
N PRO A 71 -18.32 6.37 -13.76
CA PRO A 71 -17.67 6.32 -15.07
C PRO A 71 -16.31 7.04 -15.09
N GLY A 72 -15.29 6.34 -15.60
CA GLY A 72 -13.92 6.84 -15.75
C GLY A 72 -13.07 6.78 -14.48
N LEU A 73 -13.62 6.37 -13.33
CA LEU A 73 -12.84 6.26 -12.09
C LEU A 73 -11.84 5.09 -12.13
N GLU A 74 -12.26 3.94 -12.64
CA GLU A 74 -11.36 2.80 -12.85
C GLU A 74 -10.26 3.13 -13.86
N GLU A 75 -10.60 3.83 -14.95
CA GLU A 75 -9.63 4.29 -15.95
C GLU A 75 -8.61 5.26 -15.33
N LEU A 76 -9.07 6.24 -14.55
CA LEU A 76 -8.20 7.17 -13.81
C LEU A 76 -7.25 6.42 -12.87
N TRP A 77 -7.78 5.45 -12.11
CA TRP A 77 -6.98 4.62 -11.21
C TRP A 77 -5.96 3.76 -11.97
N ALA A 78 -6.37 3.13 -13.07
CA ALA A 78 -5.52 2.30 -13.92
C ALA A 78 -4.41 3.10 -14.62
N ASP A 79 -4.69 4.34 -15.02
CA ASP A 79 -3.76 5.25 -15.69
C ASP A 79 -2.78 5.93 -14.72
N ALA A 80 -3.08 5.97 -13.42
CA ALA A 80 -2.13 6.43 -12.42
C ALA A 80 -0.87 5.55 -12.42
N GLU A 81 0.30 6.16 -12.17
CA GLU A 81 1.53 5.39 -12.00
C GLU A 81 1.38 4.45 -10.79
N PRO A 82 1.96 3.24 -10.85
CA PRO A 82 1.82 2.27 -9.75
C PRO A 82 2.38 2.81 -8.43
N GLU A 83 3.41 3.65 -8.46
CA GLU A 83 3.91 4.37 -7.28
C GLU A 83 2.85 5.28 -6.66
N SER A 84 2.05 5.96 -7.49
CA SER A 84 0.95 6.82 -7.03
C SER A 84 -0.14 5.99 -6.36
N ARG A 85 -0.57 4.88 -6.98
CA ARG A 85 -1.54 3.95 -6.39
C ARG A 85 -1.06 3.38 -5.05
N ALA A 86 0.20 2.92 -5.00
CA ALA A 86 0.80 2.38 -3.78
C ALA A 86 0.87 3.45 -2.68
N ALA A 87 1.20 4.69 -3.04
CA ALA A 87 1.24 5.82 -2.13
C ALA A 87 -0.15 6.20 -1.61
N VAL A 88 -1.19 6.15 -2.46
CA VAL A 88 -2.58 6.36 -2.04
C VAL A 88 -3.00 5.29 -1.03
N LEU A 89 -2.81 4.00 -1.33
CA LEU A 89 -3.12 2.90 -0.42
C LEU A 89 -2.40 3.03 0.93
N LEU A 90 -1.09 3.30 0.91
CA LEU A 90 -0.29 3.42 2.13
C LEU A 90 -0.66 4.67 2.95
N GLY A 91 -0.94 5.79 2.27
CA GLY A 91 -1.31 7.05 2.89
C GLY A 91 -2.71 7.01 3.50
N THR A 92 -3.69 6.44 2.81
CA THR A 92 -5.04 6.29 3.38
C THR A 92 -5.04 5.30 4.54
N ALA A 93 -4.29 4.19 4.46
CA ALA A 93 -4.08 3.28 5.58
C ALA A 93 -3.48 3.99 6.80
N TRP A 94 -2.53 4.90 6.64
CA TRP A 94 -2.04 5.72 7.76
C TRP A 94 -3.14 6.55 8.40
N LEU A 95 -4.03 7.15 7.61
CA LEU A 95 -5.07 8.05 8.09
C LEU A 95 -6.19 7.33 8.86
N THR A 96 -6.46 6.05 8.53
CA THR A 96 -7.47 5.24 9.22
C THR A 96 -7.12 5.00 10.68
N ARG A 97 -5.83 4.93 11.04
CA ARG A 97 -5.33 4.59 12.39
C ARG A 97 -5.90 5.41 13.55
N LYS A 98 -6.42 6.60 13.27
CA LYS A 98 -6.94 7.55 14.27
C LYS A 98 -8.39 7.24 14.70
N GLY A 99 -8.96 6.11 14.33
CA GLY A 99 -10.37 5.80 14.60
C GLY A 99 -10.78 4.40 14.18
N PRO A 100 -12.05 4.05 14.36
CA PRO A 100 -12.55 2.72 14.00
C PRO A 100 -12.47 2.52 12.49
N PHE A 101 -12.03 1.33 12.09
CA PHE A 101 -12.18 0.86 10.73
C PHE A 101 -13.63 0.50 10.49
N TRP A 102 -14.15 0.87 9.32
CA TRP A 102 -15.52 0.64 8.90
C TRP A 102 -15.62 -0.72 8.21
N PRO A 103 -16.68 -1.53 8.33
CA PRO A 103 -17.95 -1.22 8.99
C PRO A 103 -17.92 -1.38 10.50
N THR A 104 -18.78 -0.61 11.18
CA THR A 104 -19.01 -0.76 12.62
C THR A 104 -20.19 -1.67 12.92
N ASP A 105 -21.00 -2.01 11.91
CA ASP A 105 -22.10 -2.95 11.99
C ASP A 105 -21.61 -4.36 11.61
N PRO A 106 -21.75 -5.36 12.50
CA PRO A 106 -21.39 -6.75 12.20
C PRO A 106 -22.14 -7.35 11.00
N GLU A 107 -23.36 -6.88 10.67
CA GLU A 107 -24.08 -7.38 9.49
C GLU A 107 -23.38 -6.95 8.20
N GLU A 108 -22.99 -5.68 8.11
CA GLU A 108 -22.21 -5.14 6.98
C GLU A 108 -20.82 -5.78 6.89
N GLU A 109 -20.18 -6.07 8.02
CA GLU A 109 -18.88 -6.75 8.06
C GLU A 109 -18.96 -8.15 7.44
N ASN A 110 -20.03 -8.91 7.73
CA ASN A 110 -20.24 -10.24 7.17
C ASN A 110 -20.46 -10.21 5.66
N ASP A 111 -21.16 -9.19 5.15
CA ASP A 111 -21.37 -9.01 3.71
C ASP A 111 -20.05 -8.67 2.99
N MET A 112 -19.13 -8.00 3.68
CA MET A 112 -17.83 -7.59 3.14
C MET A 112 -16.71 -8.63 3.33
N ALA A 113 -16.86 -9.59 4.25
CA ALA A 113 -15.83 -10.59 4.57
C ALA A 113 -15.41 -11.49 3.39
N GLY A 114 -16.20 -11.52 2.30
CA GLY A 114 -15.87 -12.24 1.06
C GLY A 114 -15.21 -11.38 -0.03
N ASP A 115 -15.10 -10.07 0.16
CA ASP A 115 -14.57 -9.14 -0.83
C ASP A 115 -13.03 -9.02 -0.71
N PRO A 116 -12.25 -9.39 -1.74
CA PRO A 116 -10.79 -9.25 -1.72
C PRO A 116 -10.32 -7.82 -1.45
N ALA A 117 -11.09 -6.81 -1.89
CA ALA A 117 -10.74 -5.41 -1.67
C ALA A 117 -10.86 -5.02 -0.19
N TRP A 118 -11.86 -5.56 0.50
CA TRP A 118 -12.04 -5.41 1.94
C TRP A 118 -10.87 -6.03 2.70
N MET A 119 -10.53 -7.29 2.39
CA MET A 119 -9.42 -7.99 3.05
C MET A 119 -8.08 -7.24 2.90
N LEU A 120 -7.80 -6.72 1.70
CA LEU A 120 -6.59 -5.91 1.46
C LEU A 120 -6.60 -4.62 2.28
N ALA A 121 -7.73 -3.92 2.34
CA ALA A 121 -7.86 -2.69 3.12
C ALA A 121 -7.71 -2.96 4.62
N GLU A 122 -8.31 -4.03 5.13
CA GLU A 122 -8.20 -4.48 6.51
C GLU A 122 -6.75 -4.81 6.88
N GLU A 123 -6.03 -5.55 6.03
CA GLU A 123 -4.62 -5.89 6.29
C GLU A 123 -3.74 -4.63 6.33
N LEU A 124 -3.93 -3.69 5.40
CA LEU A 124 -3.22 -2.42 5.40
C LEU A 124 -3.55 -1.57 6.64
N HIS A 125 -4.82 -1.54 7.06
CA HIS A 125 -5.25 -0.87 8.28
C HIS A 125 -4.59 -1.49 9.51
N GLN A 126 -4.55 -2.82 9.61
CA GLN A 126 -3.93 -3.53 10.73
C GLN A 126 -2.44 -3.22 10.83
N TYR A 127 -1.70 -3.19 9.71
CA TYR A 127 -0.31 -2.75 9.73
C TYR A 127 -0.16 -1.30 10.23
N ALA A 128 -1.09 -0.41 9.88
CA ALA A 128 -1.05 0.99 10.32
C ALA A 128 -1.38 1.14 11.82
N LEU A 129 -2.24 0.28 12.38
CA LEU A 129 -2.50 0.22 13.81
C LEU A 129 -1.28 -0.29 14.58
N ASP A 130 -0.67 -1.39 14.13
CA ASP A 130 0.46 -2.04 14.82
C ASP A 130 1.76 -1.24 14.76
N PHE A 131 1.85 -0.26 13.86
CA PHE A 131 3.04 0.55 13.67
C PHE A 131 3.25 1.56 14.80
N THR A 132 4.40 1.50 15.49
CA THR A 132 4.70 2.35 16.65
C THR A 132 5.45 3.64 16.32
N GLY A 133 5.87 3.83 15.07
CA GLY A 133 6.61 5.02 14.62
C GLY A 133 5.75 6.21 14.21
N GLY A 134 6.41 7.28 13.76
CA GLY A 134 5.77 8.47 13.23
C GLY A 134 5.40 8.34 11.74
N ALA A 135 4.72 9.35 11.20
CA ALA A 135 4.35 9.38 9.79
C ALA A 135 5.57 9.35 8.85
N GLU A 136 6.68 9.96 9.27
CA GLU A 136 7.94 9.93 8.52
C GLU A 136 8.54 8.52 8.44
N ASP A 137 8.47 7.74 9.53
CA ASP A 137 8.93 6.35 9.56
C ASP A 137 8.02 5.43 8.74
N TRP A 138 6.71 5.70 8.77
CA TRP A 138 5.70 4.94 8.04
C TRP A 138 5.80 5.09 6.53
N HIS A 139 5.94 6.32 6.04
CA HIS A 139 6.04 6.59 4.61
C HIS A 139 7.48 6.44 4.09
N GLY A 140 8.47 6.65 4.96
CA GLY A 140 9.89 6.65 4.61
C GLY A 140 10.34 7.97 3.99
N ALA A 141 11.63 8.27 4.13
CA ALA A 141 12.23 9.55 3.72
C ALA A 141 12.17 9.86 2.22
N ARG A 142 11.77 8.89 1.39
CA ARG A 142 11.72 9.02 -0.07
C ARG A 142 10.31 9.05 -0.63
N PHE A 143 9.28 8.98 0.22
CA PHE A 143 7.89 8.95 -0.21
C PHE A 143 7.56 10.08 -1.22
N PRO A 144 6.86 9.80 -2.33
CA PRO A 144 6.23 8.54 -2.72
C PRO A 144 7.14 7.57 -3.50
N ALA A 145 8.45 7.84 -3.56
CA ALA A 145 9.39 7.01 -4.30
C ALA A 145 9.58 5.63 -3.66
N MET A 146 9.69 4.62 -4.53
CA MET A 146 9.94 3.24 -4.17
C MET A 146 11.41 2.95 -3.78
N PRO A 147 11.68 1.92 -2.95
CA PRO A 147 10.69 1.06 -2.28
C PRO A 147 10.07 1.74 -1.05
N LEU A 148 8.78 1.50 -0.82
CA LEU A 148 8.09 1.89 0.41
C LEU A 148 8.54 1.01 1.59
N PRO A 149 8.62 1.54 2.81
CA PRO A 149 9.18 0.82 3.95
C PRO A 149 8.22 -0.21 4.54
N GLY A 150 8.79 -1.28 5.11
CA GLY A 150 8.08 -2.25 5.93
C GLY A 150 7.09 -3.16 5.18
N PRO A 151 6.35 -4.02 5.92
CA PRO A 151 5.38 -4.94 5.33
C PRO A 151 4.23 -4.24 4.60
N ALA A 152 3.69 -3.16 5.16
CA ALA A 152 2.62 -2.38 4.53
C ALA A 152 3.05 -1.76 3.20
N GLY A 153 4.26 -1.18 3.15
CA GLY A 153 4.83 -0.66 1.92
C GLY A 153 5.07 -1.75 0.87
N ALA A 154 5.53 -2.94 1.28
CA ALA A 154 5.68 -4.06 0.37
C ALA A 154 4.33 -4.56 -0.19
N LEU A 155 3.30 -4.67 0.67
CA LEU A 155 1.95 -5.08 0.27
C LEU A 155 1.33 -4.07 -0.69
N SER A 156 1.27 -2.78 -0.31
CA SER A 156 0.68 -1.74 -1.15
C SER A 156 1.38 -1.64 -2.52
N SER A 157 2.69 -1.83 -2.55
CA SER A 157 3.46 -1.87 -3.79
C SER A 157 3.13 -3.11 -4.63
N SER A 158 3.11 -4.29 -4.02
CA SER A 158 2.80 -5.52 -4.75
C SER A 158 1.42 -5.42 -5.40
N SER A 159 0.41 -4.95 -4.66
CA SER A 159 -0.94 -4.79 -5.17
C SER A 159 -1.04 -3.70 -6.24
N ALA A 160 -0.40 -2.55 -6.05
CA ALA A 160 -0.49 -1.43 -7.01
C ALA A 160 0.18 -1.70 -8.37
N PHE A 161 1.17 -2.59 -8.40
CA PHE A 161 1.86 -3.02 -9.63
C PHE A 161 1.12 -4.14 -10.36
N ASP A 162 0.23 -4.87 -9.68
CA ASP A 162 -0.63 -5.86 -10.31
C ASP A 162 -1.80 -5.17 -11.02
N ARG A 163 -1.77 -5.16 -12.36
CA ARG A 163 -2.79 -4.49 -13.18
C ARG A 163 -4.08 -5.28 -13.27
N ASP A 164 -4.02 -6.60 -13.08
CA ASP A 164 -5.20 -7.45 -13.15
C ASP A 164 -6.11 -7.22 -11.91
N ASP A 165 -5.53 -6.68 -10.83
CA ASP A 165 -6.21 -6.34 -9.57
C ASP A 165 -6.54 -4.85 -9.43
N ASN A 166 -6.59 -4.08 -10.53
CA ASN A 166 -6.95 -2.67 -10.51
C ASN A 166 -8.32 -2.40 -9.83
N PRO A 167 -9.41 -3.15 -10.13
CA PRO A 167 -10.69 -2.97 -9.44
C PRO A 167 -10.60 -3.25 -7.93
N VAL A 168 -9.81 -4.26 -7.54
CA VAL A 168 -9.62 -4.65 -6.13
C VAL A 168 -8.88 -3.56 -5.37
N THR A 169 -7.78 -3.05 -5.93
CA THR A 169 -6.97 -2.00 -5.30
C THR A 169 -7.68 -0.65 -5.25
N LEU A 170 -8.50 -0.32 -6.26
CA LEU A 170 -9.36 0.85 -6.26
C LEU A 170 -10.34 0.80 -5.09
N ARG A 171 -11.11 -0.29 -4.97
CA ARG A 171 -12.07 -0.48 -3.88
C ARG A 171 -11.38 -0.52 -2.51
N ALA A 172 -10.20 -1.13 -2.41
CA ALA A 172 -9.42 -1.13 -1.17
C ALA A 172 -9.04 0.30 -0.74
N ALA A 173 -8.62 1.15 -1.68
CA ALA A 173 -8.33 2.56 -1.40
C ALA A 173 -9.58 3.30 -0.91
N MET A 174 -10.76 2.99 -1.46
CA MET A 174 -12.03 3.55 -1.02
C MET A 174 -12.45 3.07 0.38
N TYR A 175 -12.33 1.78 0.68
CA TYR A 175 -12.56 1.25 2.03
C TYR A 175 -11.68 1.93 3.08
N LEU A 176 -10.43 2.26 2.72
CA LEU A 176 -9.52 3.03 3.58
C LEU A 176 -9.92 4.51 3.70
N LEU A 177 -10.43 5.12 2.63
CA LEU A 177 -10.77 6.56 2.61
C LEU A 177 -12.11 6.88 3.29
N ALA A 178 -13.13 6.04 3.12
CA ALA A 178 -14.47 6.23 3.68
C ALA A 178 -14.48 6.50 5.21
N PRO A 179 -13.81 5.72 6.09
CA PRO A 179 -13.80 6.00 7.53
C PRO A 179 -13.04 7.30 7.87
N VAL A 180 -12.10 7.74 7.03
CA VAL A 180 -11.39 9.01 7.21
C VAL A 180 -12.32 10.18 6.93
N ARG A 181 -13.15 10.10 5.88
CA ARG A 181 -14.15 11.12 5.51
C ARG A 181 -15.23 11.29 6.58
N ARG A 182 -15.72 10.18 7.14
CA ARG A 182 -16.79 10.17 8.14
C ARG A 182 -16.36 10.65 9.52
N ARG A 183 -15.05 10.76 9.76
CA ARG A 183 -14.56 11.27 11.04
C ARG A 183 -14.98 12.75 11.12
N PRO A 184 -15.77 13.15 12.14
CA PRO A 184 -16.01 14.57 12.34
C PRO A 184 -14.65 15.24 12.48
N LEU A 185 -14.46 16.38 11.81
CA LEU A 185 -13.31 17.25 12.04
C LEU A 185 -13.38 17.68 13.51
N ALA A 186 -12.83 16.85 14.39
CA ALA A 186 -12.47 17.25 15.72
C ALA A 186 -11.41 18.32 15.47
N TYR A 187 -11.84 19.58 15.51
CA TYR A 187 -10.94 20.70 15.71
C TYR A 187 -10.28 20.40 17.06
N ASP A 188 -9.14 19.72 17.03
CA ASP A 188 -8.28 19.53 18.20
C ASP A 188 -8.02 20.94 18.76
N GLN A 189 -8.68 21.24 19.89
CA GLN A 189 -8.43 22.43 20.71
C GLN A 189 -7.19 22.21 21.56
#